data_AF-A0A382W6D9-F1
#
_entry.id   AF-A0A382W6D9-F1
#
_cell.length_a   1.000
_cell.length_b   1.000
_cell.length_c   1.000
_cell.angle_alpha   90.00
_cell.angle_beta   90.00
_cell.angle_gamma   90.00
#
_symmetry.space_group_name_H-M   'P 1'
#
loop_
_entity.id
_entity.type
_entity.pdbx_description
1 polymer ?
#
loop_
_entity_poly.entity_id
_entity_poly.type
_entity_poly.pdbx_seq_one_letter_code
_entity_poly.pdbx_strand_id
1 'polypeptide(L)'
;GPHLARGFFNLPAYAKLYNQPIEAPGKMSDGAGSLFFHGISALAADSPYLGLTLDTDESGFSLVGAIEGDVKAAREKYGWFLSDPGTPGTRDIPRVDGLMGGITIHRNIGSWYLNREDILEEHLMAGFDEFEAGLGQFFPSQDVGEDIMPAIGSTLTLMAAKQTFEHFDGEPGIKLPGFALILDLDEPENGGLFQLVFQTVVTIFNLTSAEQGLNREPSVMTAVVHKGVPINTVQFLKKPKAERLDISYNFMPCAATVNGRFVFCTSLKLCKALGEEMA
;
A
#
# COMPACT_ATOMS: atom_id res chain seq x y z
N GLY A 1 17.50 -26.61 -2.97
CA GLY A 1 17.17 -27.99 -3.39
C GLY A 1 17.20 -28.06 -4.90
N PRO A 2 16.84 -29.20 -5.52
CA PRO A 2 16.55 -29.23 -6.95
C PRO A 2 15.31 -28.38 -7.23
N HIS A 3 15.40 -27.45 -8.18
CA HIS A 3 14.23 -26.66 -8.59
C HIS A 3 13.25 -27.52 -9.40
N LEU A 4 11.95 -27.21 -9.31
CA LEU A 4 10.93 -27.87 -10.14
C LEU A 4 11.11 -27.51 -11.62
N ALA A 5 11.35 -26.24 -11.91
CA ALA A 5 11.62 -25.76 -13.26
C ALA A 5 12.60 -24.57 -13.24
N ARG A 6 13.38 -24.44 -14.31
CA ARG A 6 14.25 -23.28 -14.57
C ARG A 6 14.12 -22.85 -16.03
N GLY A 7 13.86 -21.57 -16.26
CA GLY A 7 13.76 -20.98 -17.58
C GLY A 7 14.69 -19.78 -17.72
N PHE A 8 15.15 -19.53 -18.94
CA PHE A 8 15.95 -18.35 -19.29
C PHE A 8 15.39 -17.73 -20.55
N PHE A 9 15.17 -16.42 -20.52
CA PHE A 9 14.67 -15.65 -21.65
C PHE A 9 15.76 -14.69 -22.11
N ASN A 10 16.17 -14.78 -23.37
CA ASN A 10 17.07 -13.81 -23.98
C ASN A 10 16.26 -12.57 -24.35
N LEU A 11 16.44 -11.51 -23.55
CA LEU A 11 15.65 -10.27 -23.66
C LEU A 11 15.91 -9.53 -24.98
N PRO A 12 17.17 -9.37 -25.46
CA PRO A 12 17.45 -8.77 -26.78
C PRO A 12 16.84 -9.53 -27.95
N ALA A 13 16.88 -10.88 -27.93
CA ALA A 13 16.30 -11.70 -28.99
C ALA A 13 14.77 -11.58 -29.03
N TYR A 14 14.13 -11.54 -27.85
CA TYR A 14 12.69 -11.28 -27.73
C TYR A 14 12.32 -9.89 -28.27
N ALA A 15 13.03 -8.85 -27.82
CA ALA A 15 12.83 -7.47 -28.25
C ALA A 15 12.89 -7.33 -29.78
N LYS A 16 13.89 -7.97 -30.40
CA LYS A 16 14.07 -8.00 -31.86
C LYS A 16 12.96 -8.76 -32.57
N LEU A 17 12.50 -9.89 -32.03
CA LEU A 17 11.46 -10.72 -32.63
C LEU A 17 10.11 -9.99 -32.71
N TYR A 18 9.78 -9.22 -31.67
CA TYR A 18 8.50 -8.51 -31.56
C TYR A 18 8.58 -7.02 -31.93
N ASN A 19 9.74 -6.54 -32.37
CA ASN A 19 10.00 -5.12 -32.65
C ASN A 19 9.58 -4.20 -31.48
N GLN A 20 9.87 -4.66 -30.26
CA GLN A 20 9.59 -3.96 -29.01
C GLN A 20 10.92 -3.79 -28.26
N PRO A 21 11.61 -2.65 -28.40
CA PRO A 21 12.84 -2.41 -27.66
C PRO A 21 12.52 -2.41 -26.16
N ILE A 22 13.35 -3.10 -25.37
CA ILE A 22 13.25 -3.09 -23.90
C ILE A 22 14.13 -1.93 -23.45
N GLU A 23 13.52 -0.77 -23.31
CA GLU A 23 14.19 0.45 -22.84
C GLU A 23 13.81 0.70 -21.39
N ALA A 24 14.72 1.30 -20.63
CA ALA A 24 14.39 1.77 -19.30
C ALA A 24 13.22 2.76 -19.44
N PRO A 25 12.17 2.64 -18.62
CA PRO A 25 11.09 3.61 -18.68
C PRO A 25 11.67 5.00 -18.45
N GLY A 26 11.26 5.97 -19.28
CA GLY A 26 11.43 7.37 -18.95
C GLY A 26 10.56 7.75 -17.75
N LYS A 27 10.23 9.04 -17.63
CA LYS A 27 9.24 9.48 -16.66
C LYS A 27 7.92 8.73 -16.86
N MET A 28 7.35 8.21 -15.77
CA MET A 28 6.10 7.47 -15.80
C MET A 28 4.90 8.40 -15.67
N SER A 29 3.88 8.16 -16.49
CA SER A 29 2.62 8.91 -16.46
C SER A 29 1.64 8.41 -15.38
N ASP A 30 2.00 7.36 -14.64
CA ASP A 30 1.17 6.75 -13.61
C ASP A 30 1.97 6.61 -12.31
N GLY A 31 1.56 7.34 -11.27
CA GLY A 31 2.25 7.38 -9.98
C GLY A 31 2.25 6.03 -9.27
N ALA A 32 1.12 5.31 -9.31
CA ALA A 32 1.02 3.97 -8.72
C ALA A 32 1.95 2.99 -9.45
N GLY A 33 1.88 2.95 -10.78
CA GLY A 33 2.75 2.14 -11.61
C GLY A 33 4.23 2.42 -11.37
N SER A 34 4.59 3.69 -11.14
CA SER A 34 5.95 4.07 -10.74
C SER A 34 6.33 3.45 -9.40
N LEU A 35 5.53 3.63 -8.35
CA LEU A 35 5.77 3.06 -7.02
C LEU A 35 5.95 1.53 -7.07
N PHE A 36 5.17 0.84 -7.89
CA PHE A 36 5.23 -0.62 -7.96
C PHE A 36 6.35 -1.15 -8.87
N PHE A 37 6.67 -0.48 -9.98
CA PHE A 37 7.43 -1.10 -11.06
C PHE A 37 8.63 -0.30 -11.59
N HIS A 38 8.77 1.00 -11.33
CA HIS A 38 9.78 1.84 -12.02
C HIS A 38 11.21 1.27 -11.97
N GLY A 39 11.75 1.01 -10.77
CA GLY A 39 13.11 0.49 -10.62
C GLY A 39 13.28 -0.92 -11.14
N ILE A 40 12.26 -1.77 -11.03
CA ILE A 40 12.29 -3.14 -11.58
C ILE A 40 12.38 -3.10 -13.10
N SER A 41 11.55 -2.26 -13.75
CA SER A 41 11.52 -2.10 -15.21
C SER A 41 12.85 -1.56 -15.74
N ALA A 42 13.44 -0.57 -15.05
CA ALA A 42 14.73 -0.02 -15.44
C ALA A 42 15.86 -1.05 -15.32
N LEU A 43 15.91 -1.83 -14.23
CA LEU A 43 16.90 -2.89 -14.07
C LEU A 43 16.75 -4.01 -15.11
N ALA A 44 15.50 -4.36 -15.46
CA ALA A 44 15.23 -5.36 -16.47
C ALA A 44 15.67 -4.93 -17.89
N ALA A 45 15.62 -3.63 -18.19
CA ALA A 45 16.00 -3.10 -19.50
C ALA A 45 17.50 -3.24 -19.80
N ASP A 46 18.34 -3.11 -18.78
CA ASP A 46 19.79 -3.26 -18.93
C ASP A 46 20.25 -4.74 -18.92
N SER A 47 19.32 -5.68 -18.75
CA SER A 47 19.65 -7.09 -18.59
C SER A 47 19.64 -7.87 -19.91
N PRO A 48 20.68 -8.66 -20.23
CA PRO A 48 20.68 -9.52 -21.42
C PRO A 48 19.76 -10.75 -21.27
N TYR A 49 19.35 -11.11 -20.05
CA TYR A 49 18.43 -12.22 -19.82
C TYR A 49 17.56 -12.06 -18.57
N LEU A 50 16.40 -12.71 -18.60
CA LEU A 50 15.57 -12.97 -17.43
C LEU A 50 15.65 -14.47 -17.09
N GLY A 51 16.16 -14.79 -15.91
CA GLY A 51 16.11 -16.12 -15.32
C GLY A 51 14.87 -16.27 -14.43
N LEU A 52 14.17 -17.40 -14.54
CA LEU A 52 13.07 -17.78 -13.65
C LEU A 52 13.35 -19.16 -13.07
N THR A 53 13.21 -19.32 -11.76
CA THR A 53 13.18 -20.62 -11.08
C THR A 53 11.87 -20.78 -10.34
N LEU A 54 11.24 -21.94 -10.52
CA LEU A 54 10.03 -22.34 -9.80
C LEU A 54 10.38 -23.50 -8.86
N ASP A 55 10.06 -23.32 -7.59
CA ASP A 55 10.13 -24.33 -6.55
C ASP A 55 8.72 -24.64 -6.05
N THR A 56 8.47 -25.86 -5.59
CA THR A 56 7.20 -26.26 -4.99
C THR A 56 7.44 -27.19 -3.81
N ASP A 57 6.59 -27.08 -2.81
CA ASP A 57 6.52 -27.98 -1.66
C ASP A 57 5.06 -28.17 -1.22
N GLU A 58 4.84 -28.82 -0.08
CA GLU A 58 3.50 -29.06 0.45
C GLU A 58 2.74 -27.77 0.82
N SER A 59 3.45 -26.66 1.00
CA SER A 59 2.89 -25.35 1.40
C SER A 59 2.59 -24.44 0.22
N GLY A 60 3.14 -24.72 -0.97
CA GLY A 60 2.80 -24.00 -2.20
C GLY A 60 3.91 -23.99 -3.25
N PHE A 61 4.10 -22.85 -3.89
CA PHE A 61 5.15 -22.62 -4.88
C PHE A 61 5.91 -21.33 -4.60
N SER A 62 7.18 -21.30 -4.97
CA SER A 62 8.04 -20.11 -4.94
C SER A 62 8.55 -19.84 -6.35
N LEU A 63 8.30 -18.63 -6.85
CA LEU A 63 8.82 -18.16 -8.13
C LEU A 63 9.87 -17.09 -7.86
N VAL A 64 11.11 -17.36 -8.28
CA VAL A 64 12.21 -16.39 -8.18
C VAL A 64 12.59 -15.94 -9.58
N GLY A 65 12.55 -14.63 -9.80
CA GLY A 65 13.08 -13.98 -10.99
C GLY A 65 14.45 -13.39 -10.72
N ALA A 66 15.36 -13.54 -11.68
CA ALA A 66 16.70 -12.97 -11.64
C ALA A 66 17.03 -12.29 -12.97
N ILE A 67 17.66 -11.15 -12.88
CA ILE A 67 18.23 -10.40 -14.00
C ILE A 67 19.73 -10.24 -13.75
N GLU A 68 20.52 -10.23 -14.80
CA GLU A 68 21.92 -9.81 -14.72
C GLU A 68 21.99 -8.28 -14.61
N GLY A 69 22.87 -7.80 -13.73
CA GLY A 69 23.13 -6.37 -13.53
C GLY A 69 24.15 -6.11 -12.43
N ASP A 70 24.70 -4.89 -12.39
CA ASP A 70 25.55 -4.44 -11.30
C ASP A 70 24.68 -4.02 -10.09
N VAL A 71 24.69 -4.83 -9.03
CA VAL A 71 23.92 -4.59 -7.80
C VAL A 71 24.29 -3.26 -7.14
N LYS A 72 25.54 -2.81 -7.24
CA LYS A 72 25.98 -1.55 -6.64
C LYS A 72 25.39 -0.37 -7.41
N ALA A 73 25.51 -0.36 -8.73
CA ALA A 73 24.90 0.66 -9.58
C ALA A 73 23.36 0.67 -9.45
N ALA A 74 22.75 -0.52 -9.38
CA ALA A 74 21.32 -0.68 -9.14
C ALA A 74 20.87 -0.05 -7.82
N ARG A 75 21.64 -0.22 -6.74
CA ARG A 75 21.34 0.37 -5.44
C ARG A 75 21.54 1.88 -5.40
N GLU A 76 22.58 2.39 -6.07
CA GLU A 76 22.82 3.84 -6.15
C GLU A 76 21.66 4.55 -6.86
N LYS A 77 21.10 3.92 -7.92
CA LYS A 77 20.04 4.55 -8.73
C LYS A 77 18.61 4.16 -8.36
N TYR A 78 18.40 2.99 -7.78
CA TYR A 78 17.08 2.41 -7.51
C TYR A 78 17.00 1.72 -6.14
N GLY A 79 17.85 2.10 -5.19
CA GLY A 79 17.94 1.47 -3.87
C GLY A 79 16.61 1.36 -3.14
N TRP A 80 15.67 2.28 -3.39
CA TRP A 80 14.34 2.28 -2.80
C TRP A 80 13.43 1.12 -3.26
N PHE A 81 13.82 0.36 -4.29
CA PHE A 81 13.15 -0.87 -4.72
C PHE A 81 13.79 -2.15 -4.15
N LEU A 82 14.95 -2.04 -3.49
CA LEU A 82 15.81 -3.17 -3.17
C LEU A 82 15.98 -3.32 -1.66
N SER A 83 15.58 -4.47 -1.11
CA SER A 83 15.89 -4.81 0.28
C SER A 83 17.39 -5.04 0.47
N ASP A 84 17.86 -4.97 1.71
CA ASP A 84 19.26 -5.27 2.01
C ASP A 84 19.64 -6.72 1.65
N PRO A 85 20.89 -6.97 1.23
CA PRO A 85 21.33 -8.32 0.92
C PRO A 85 21.21 -9.23 2.15
N GLY A 86 20.59 -10.40 1.97
CA GLY A 86 20.47 -11.39 3.04
C GLY A 86 19.37 -11.12 4.08
N THR A 87 18.60 -10.03 3.94
CA THR A 87 17.40 -9.81 4.75
C THR A 87 16.14 -10.25 3.97
N PRO A 88 15.12 -10.79 4.65
CA PRO A 88 13.80 -10.91 4.05
C PRO A 88 13.32 -9.52 3.64
N GLY A 89 13.08 -9.30 2.34
CA GLY A 89 12.60 -7.99 1.87
C GLY A 89 11.17 -7.67 2.30
N THR A 90 10.43 -8.66 2.81
CA THR A 90 9.02 -8.53 3.18
C THR A 90 8.72 -9.31 4.45
N ARG A 91 7.55 -9.02 5.05
CA ARG A 91 6.98 -9.79 6.16
C ARG A 91 5.84 -10.68 5.68
N ASP A 92 5.57 -11.72 6.46
CA ASP A 92 4.40 -12.56 6.27
C ASP A 92 3.10 -11.75 6.39
N ILE A 93 2.12 -12.11 5.57
CA ILE A 93 0.78 -11.53 5.62
C ILE A 93 0.11 -12.00 6.92
N PRO A 94 -0.39 -11.08 7.78
CA PRO A 94 -1.08 -11.45 9.02
C PRO A 94 -2.24 -12.42 8.79
N ARG A 95 -2.37 -13.44 9.66
CA ARG A 95 -3.39 -14.47 9.52
C ARG A 95 -4.65 -14.08 10.30
N VAL A 96 -5.62 -13.52 9.59
CA VAL A 96 -6.93 -13.19 10.14
C VAL A 96 -8.02 -14.11 9.60
N ASP A 97 -9.07 -14.31 10.39
CA ASP A 97 -10.24 -15.08 9.97
C ASP A 97 -10.85 -14.52 8.69
N GLY A 98 -11.07 -15.40 7.71
CA GLY A 98 -11.65 -15.01 6.42
C GLY A 98 -10.68 -14.25 5.52
N LEU A 99 -9.36 -14.34 5.75
CA LEU A 99 -8.32 -13.89 4.81
C LEU A 99 -8.60 -14.45 3.40
N MET A 100 -8.75 -13.55 2.44
CA MET A 100 -8.98 -13.90 1.03
C MET A 100 -7.68 -13.89 0.24
N GLY A 101 -6.73 -13.04 0.64
CA GLY A 101 -5.42 -12.93 0.03
C GLY A 101 -4.74 -11.63 0.44
N GLY A 102 -3.47 -11.51 0.10
CA GLY A 102 -2.70 -10.29 0.27
C GLY A 102 -1.40 -10.34 -0.51
N ILE A 103 -0.74 -9.21 -0.52
CA ILE A 103 0.57 -9.00 -1.13
C ILE A 103 1.38 -8.13 -0.18
N THR A 104 2.61 -8.57 0.12
CA THR A 104 3.60 -7.76 0.82
C THR A 104 4.72 -7.41 -0.16
N ILE A 105 5.16 -6.15 -0.16
CA ILE A 105 6.24 -5.66 -1.01
C ILE A 105 7.26 -4.87 -0.20
N HIS A 106 8.50 -4.86 -0.70
CA HIS A 106 9.56 -3.98 -0.23
C HIS A 106 9.59 -2.70 -1.07
N ARG A 107 9.28 -1.54 -0.51
CA ARG A 107 9.38 -0.23 -1.16
C ARG A 107 9.70 0.86 -0.14
N ASN A 108 10.85 1.51 -0.27
CA ASN A 108 11.16 2.71 0.50
C ASN A 108 10.37 3.89 -0.09
N ILE A 109 9.22 4.20 0.53
CA ILE A 109 8.29 5.24 0.05
C ILE A 109 8.92 6.63 0.18
N GLY A 110 9.63 6.91 1.28
CA GLY A 110 10.34 8.19 1.48
C GLY A 110 11.30 8.52 0.34
N SER A 111 12.18 7.58 0.00
CA SER A 111 13.12 7.75 -1.10
C SER A 111 12.43 7.85 -2.46
N TRP A 112 11.39 7.05 -2.72
CA TRP A 112 10.61 7.17 -3.95
C TRP A 112 9.96 8.57 -4.07
N TYR A 113 9.39 9.07 -2.98
CA TYR A 113 8.70 10.35 -2.92
C TYR A 113 9.66 11.53 -3.15
N LEU A 114 10.87 11.47 -2.56
CA LEU A 114 11.91 12.48 -2.76
C LEU A 114 12.43 12.52 -4.20
N ASN A 115 12.39 11.39 -4.92
CA ASN A 115 12.85 11.28 -6.31
C ASN A 115 11.69 11.41 -7.33
N ARG A 116 10.49 11.82 -6.90
CA ARG A 116 9.28 11.81 -7.74
C ARG A 116 9.43 12.66 -9.02
N GLU A 117 10.11 13.80 -8.94
CA GLU A 117 10.28 14.72 -10.09
C GLU A 117 11.14 14.11 -11.20
N ASP A 118 12.08 13.23 -10.85
CA ASP A 118 12.96 12.56 -11.81
C ASP A 118 12.28 11.37 -12.49
N ILE A 119 11.30 10.75 -11.83
CA ILE A 119 10.71 9.47 -12.24
C ILE A 119 9.25 9.58 -12.71
N LEU A 120 8.57 10.70 -12.45
CA LEU A 120 7.19 10.96 -12.83
C LEU A 120 7.09 12.10 -13.82
N GLU A 121 6.10 12.03 -14.70
CA GLU A 121 5.78 13.14 -15.60
C GLU A 121 5.27 14.36 -14.83
N GLU A 122 5.57 15.55 -15.34
CA GLU A 122 5.29 16.84 -14.68
C GLU A 122 3.80 17.04 -14.39
N HIS A 123 2.90 16.49 -15.21
CA HIS A 123 1.46 16.63 -15.02
C HIS A 123 0.95 15.99 -13.71
N LEU A 124 1.71 15.06 -13.12
CA LEU A 124 1.37 14.43 -11.85
C LEU A 124 1.72 15.30 -10.63
N MET A 125 2.61 16.29 -10.79
CA MET A 125 3.12 17.10 -9.66
C MET A 125 2.01 17.88 -8.97
N ALA A 126 1.01 18.37 -9.71
CA ALA A 126 -0.13 19.09 -9.14
C ALA A 126 -0.89 18.26 -8.09
N GLY A 127 -0.98 16.93 -8.26
CA GLY A 127 -1.62 16.06 -7.27
C GLY A 127 -0.79 15.87 -6.00
N PHE A 128 0.54 15.88 -6.13
CA PHE A 128 1.44 15.90 -4.98
C PHE A 128 1.34 17.24 -4.25
N ASP A 129 1.34 18.36 -4.97
CA ASP A 129 1.20 19.69 -4.38
C ASP A 129 -0.12 19.83 -3.60
N GLU A 130 -1.22 19.31 -4.14
CA GLU A 130 -2.52 19.29 -3.45
C GLU A 130 -2.48 18.43 -2.18
N PHE A 131 -1.85 17.25 -2.26
CA PHE A 131 -1.68 16.37 -1.11
C PHE A 131 -0.79 17.01 -0.03
N GLU A 132 0.32 17.64 -0.43
CA GLU A 132 1.24 18.35 0.46
C GLU A 132 0.57 19.55 1.12
N ALA A 133 -0.19 20.34 0.35
CA ALA A 133 -0.97 21.45 0.90
C ALA A 133 -2.03 20.95 1.89
N GLY A 134 -2.70 19.85 1.58
CA GLY A 134 -3.66 19.19 2.46
C GLY A 134 -3.03 18.76 3.77
N LEU A 135 -1.87 18.10 3.74
CA LEU A 135 -1.14 17.72 4.94
C LEU A 135 -0.59 18.93 5.70
N GLY A 136 -0.01 19.91 5.01
CA GLY A 136 0.59 21.11 5.62
C GLY A 136 -0.41 21.93 6.45
N GLN A 137 -1.71 21.88 6.14
CA GLN A 137 -2.76 22.47 6.96
C GLN A 137 -2.88 21.81 8.36
N PHE A 138 -2.63 20.50 8.45
CA PHE A 138 -2.68 19.75 9.70
C PHE A 138 -1.30 19.56 10.34
N PHE A 139 -0.22 19.77 9.58
CA PHE A 139 1.17 19.63 9.98
C PHE A 139 1.99 20.89 9.66
N PRO A 140 1.73 22.04 10.31
CA PRO A 140 2.34 23.32 9.93
C PRO A 140 3.85 23.39 10.17
N SER A 141 4.45 22.42 10.86
CA SER A 141 5.87 22.36 11.17
C SER A 141 6.57 21.11 10.64
N GLN A 142 5.89 20.31 9.81
CA GLN A 142 6.50 19.14 9.19
C GLN A 142 6.46 19.25 7.67
N ASP A 143 7.57 18.89 7.05
CA ASP A 143 7.68 18.70 5.62
C ASP A 143 7.20 17.29 5.24
N VAL A 144 6.36 17.18 4.22
CA VAL A 144 5.81 15.88 3.82
C VAL A 144 6.92 14.96 3.29
N GLY A 145 7.83 15.50 2.48
CA GLY A 145 8.91 14.74 1.86
C GLY A 145 10.05 14.43 2.83
N GLU A 146 10.38 15.33 3.75
CA GLU A 146 11.52 15.17 4.66
C GLU A 146 11.15 14.57 6.03
N ASP A 147 9.94 14.80 6.53
CA ASP A 147 9.53 14.33 7.87
C ASP A 147 8.51 13.19 7.82
N ILE A 148 7.50 13.25 6.93
CA ILE A 148 6.37 12.29 6.95
C ILE A 148 6.66 11.03 6.14
N MET A 149 7.07 11.18 4.88
CA MET A 149 7.32 10.05 4.00
C MET A 149 8.49 9.18 4.45
N PRO A 150 9.59 9.73 5.00
CA PRO A 150 10.70 8.92 5.53
C PRO A 150 10.34 8.15 6.81
N ALA A 151 9.32 8.57 7.57
CA ALA A 151 8.84 7.83 8.73
C ALA A 151 8.11 6.53 8.34
N ILE A 152 7.70 6.38 7.07
CA ILE A 152 7.15 5.14 6.52
C ILE A 152 8.32 4.20 6.19
N GLY A 153 8.34 3.07 6.86
CA GLY A 153 9.32 2.02 6.60
C GLY A 153 9.13 1.36 5.24
N SER A 154 10.08 0.51 4.89
CA SER A 154 10.17 -0.03 3.52
C SER A 154 9.28 -1.25 3.25
N THR A 155 8.37 -1.62 4.15
CA THR A 155 7.47 -2.76 3.97
C THR A 155 6.01 -2.31 3.92
N LEU A 156 5.34 -2.68 2.82
CA LEU A 156 3.93 -2.40 2.60
C LEU A 156 3.17 -3.70 2.38
N THR A 157 2.09 -3.91 3.13
CA THR A 157 1.18 -5.05 2.93
C THR A 157 -0.20 -4.55 2.54
N LEU A 158 -0.73 -5.07 1.44
CA LEU A 158 -2.13 -4.94 1.06
C LEU A 158 -2.81 -6.29 1.25
N MET A 159 -3.95 -6.32 1.93
CA MET A 159 -4.69 -7.55 2.12
C MET A 159 -6.20 -7.34 2.11
N ALA A 160 -6.92 -8.41 1.80
CA ALA A 160 -8.37 -8.45 1.81
C ALA A 160 -8.87 -9.61 2.68
N ALA A 161 -9.88 -9.35 3.48
CA ALA A 161 -10.54 -10.34 4.30
C ALA A 161 -12.06 -10.15 4.30
N LYS A 162 -12.80 -11.20 4.63
CA LYS A 162 -14.26 -11.12 4.79
C LYS A 162 -14.62 -10.10 5.87
N GLN A 163 -15.61 -9.25 5.58
CA GLN A 163 -16.15 -8.29 6.55
C GLN A 163 -17.63 -8.53 6.84
N THR A 164 -18.16 -7.80 7.83
CA THR A 164 -19.54 -7.88 8.29
C THR A 164 -20.18 -6.50 8.32
N PHE A 165 -21.47 -6.43 8.05
CA PHE A 165 -22.26 -5.19 8.00
C PHE A 165 -23.24 -5.04 9.18
N GLU A 166 -23.02 -5.79 10.27
CA GLU A 166 -23.89 -5.81 11.46
C GLU A 166 -24.07 -4.44 12.15
N HIS A 167 -23.19 -3.49 11.85
CA HIS A 167 -23.25 -2.11 12.32
C HIS A 167 -24.26 -1.24 11.54
N PHE A 168 -24.94 -1.78 10.53
CA PHE A 168 -25.99 -1.13 9.74
C PHE A 168 -27.35 -1.82 9.90
N ASP A 169 -28.43 -1.09 9.59
CA ASP A 169 -29.78 -1.67 9.44
C ASP A 169 -30.05 -1.94 7.95
N GLY A 170 -29.31 -2.91 7.41
CA GLY A 170 -29.27 -3.21 5.99
C GLY A 170 -27.85 -3.59 5.56
N GLU A 171 -27.64 -3.82 4.27
CA GLU A 171 -26.33 -4.14 3.71
C GLU A 171 -26.10 -3.42 2.38
N PRO A 172 -24.85 -3.13 2.00
CA PRO A 172 -24.54 -2.62 0.68
C PRO A 172 -25.10 -3.52 -0.42
N GLY A 173 -25.67 -2.91 -1.46
CA GLY A 173 -26.24 -3.65 -2.59
C GLY A 173 -25.22 -4.50 -3.36
N ILE A 174 -23.93 -4.15 -3.27
CA ILE A 174 -22.76 -4.92 -3.68
C ILE A 174 -21.84 -5.00 -2.46
N LYS A 175 -21.51 -6.21 -2.02
CA LYS A 175 -20.66 -6.45 -0.84
C LYS A 175 -19.21 -6.63 -1.26
N LEU A 176 -18.34 -5.76 -0.77
CA LEU A 176 -16.89 -5.82 -0.95
C LEU A 176 -16.23 -6.39 0.31
N PRO A 177 -15.05 -7.02 0.20
CA PRO A 177 -14.29 -7.41 1.38
C PRO A 177 -13.80 -6.19 2.16
N GLY A 178 -13.38 -6.41 3.40
CA GLY A 178 -12.58 -5.44 4.13
C GLY A 178 -11.16 -5.46 3.59
N PHE A 179 -10.59 -4.29 3.36
CA PHE A 179 -9.22 -4.11 2.92
C PHE A 179 -8.37 -3.54 4.04
N ALA A 180 -7.11 -3.93 4.09
CA ALA A 180 -6.11 -3.33 4.95
C ALA A 180 -4.86 -2.95 4.16
N LEU A 181 -4.34 -1.77 4.47
CA LEU A 181 -3.00 -1.32 4.13
C LEU A 181 -2.20 -1.29 5.44
N ILE A 182 -1.11 -2.06 5.50
CA ILE A 182 -0.21 -2.12 6.64
C ILE A 182 1.13 -1.56 6.21
N LEU A 183 1.59 -0.54 6.93
CA LEU A 183 2.87 0.12 6.74
C LEU A 183 3.74 -0.21 7.95
N ASP A 184 4.92 -0.75 7.71
CA ASP A 184 5.97 -0.71 8.74
C ASP A 184 6.37 0.75 8.98
N LEU A 185 6.71 1.08 10.22
CA LEU A 185 7.22 2.40 10.59
C LEU A 185 8.69 2.26 10.96
N ASP A 186 9.55 3.08 10.34
CA ASP A 186 10.97 3.15 10.71
C ASP A 186 11.15 3.84 12.07
N GLU A 187 10.23 4.74 12.42
CA GLU A 187 10.12 5.41 13.72
C GLU A 187 8.77 5.07 14.39
N PRO A 188 8.66 3.94 15.12
CA PRO A 188 7.43 3.50 15.77
C PRO A 188 6.75 4.53 16.69
N GLU A 189 7.53 5.42 17.30
CA GLU A 189 7.10 6.56 18.11
C GLU A 189 6.22 7.54 17.33
N ASN A 190 6.36 7.58 16.00
CA ASN A 190 5.56 8.40 15.09
C ASN A 190 4.16 7.81 14.84
N GLY A 191 3.73 6.81 15.61
CA GLY A 191 2.35 6.32 15.55
C GLY A 191 1.30 7.43 15.65
N GLY A 192 1.54 8.49 16.43
CA GLY A 192 0.67 9.66 16.53
C GLY A 192 0.60 10.49 15.23
N LEU A 193 1.72 10.62 14.51
CA LEU A 193 1.78 11.28 13.20
C LEU A 193 0.85 10.58 12.20
N PHE A 194 0.95 9.26 12.08
CA PHE A 194 0.11 8.52 11.13
C PHE A 194 -1.38 8.49 11.51
N GLN A 195 -1.70 8.61 12.81
CA GLN A 195 -3.09 8.82 13.24
C GLN A 195 -3.64 10.15 12.74
N LEU A 196 -2.83 11.22 12.76
CA LEU A 196 -3.22 12.51 12.20
C LEU A 196 -3.35 12.43 10.67
N VAL A 197 -2.43 11.77 9.96
CA VAL A 197 -2.54 11.52 8.50
C VAL A 197 -3.86 10.83 8.17
N PHE A 198 -4.22 9.79 8.93
CA PHE A 198 -5.51 9.11 8.79
C PHE A 198 -6.71 10.06 8.99
N GLN A 199 -6.68 10.90 10.02
CA GLN A 199 -7.75 11.87 10.26
C GLN A 199 -7.87 12.88 9.11
N THR A 200 -6.76 13.35 8.55
CA THR A 200 -6.74 14.23 7.38
C THR A 200 -7.36 13.54 6.16
N VAL A 201 -6.94 12.32 5.84
CA VAL A 201 -7.49 11.55 4.70
C VAL A 201 -8.99 11.34 4.85
N VAL A 202 -9.46 10.95 6.04
CA VAL A 202 -10.90 10.77 6.30
C VAL A 202 -11.66 12.09 6.20
N THR A 203 -11.07 13.21 6.63
CA THR A 203 -11.67 14.53 6.54
C THR A 203 -11.83 14.97 5.08
N ILE A 204 -10.77 14.84 4.26
CA ILE A 204 -10.82 15.12 2.82
C ILE A 204 -11.87 14.24 2.14
N PHE A 205 -11.91 12.95 2.48
CA PHE A 205 -12.90 12.03 1.92
C PHE A 205 -14.35 12.43 2.29
N ASN A 206 -14.59 12.86 3.52
CA ASN A 206 -15.91 13.33 3.95
C ASN A 206 -16.34 14.63 3.23
N LEU A 207 -15.42 15.57 3.03
CA LEU A 207 -15.69 16.82 2.30
C LEU A 207 -16.00 16.56 0.83
N THR A 208 -15.13 15.82 0.14
CA THR A 208 -15.30 15.45 -1.27
C THR A 208 -16.57 14.63 -1.50
N SER A 209 -16.92 13.73 -0.57
CA SER A 209 -18.18 12.97 -0.63
C SER A 209 -19.40 13.89 -0.56
N ALA A 210 -19.37 14.92 0.29
CA ALA A 210 -20.44 15.90 0.39
C ALA A 210 -20.56 16.76 -0.87
N GLU A 211 -19.44 17.22 -1.43
CA GLU A 211 -19.39 18.01 -2.67
C GLU A 211 -19.91 17.22 -3.89
N GLN A 212 -19.55 15.94 -3.98
CA GLN A 212 -20.00 15.03 -5.05
C GLN A 212 -21.46 14.57 -4.86
N GLY A 213 -22.12 14.98 -3.78
CA GLY A 213 -23.51 14.60 -3.50
C GLY A 213 -23.67 13.10 -3.24
N LEU A 214 -22.63 12.42 -2.75
CA LEU A 214 -22.77 11.05 -2.26
C LEU A 214 -23.72 11.10 -1.06
N ASN A 215 -24.91 10.49 -1.19
CA ASN A 215 -25.97 10.45 -0.16
C ASN A 215 -25.58 9.56 1.03
N ARG A 216 -24.46 9.88 1.64
CA ARG A 216 -23.87 9.15 2.75
C ARG A 216 -24.22 9.88 4.04
N GLU A 217 -24.65 9.13 5.05
CA GLU A 217 -24.90 9.71 6.37
C GLU A 217 -23.62 10.39 6.87
N PRO A 218 -23.70 11.62 7.41
CA PRO A 218 -22.54 12.26 8.00
C PRO A 218 -21.93 11.40 9.10
N SER A 219 -20.60 11.40 9.18
CA SER A 219 -19.86 10.65 10.18
C SER A 219 -18.89 11.55 10.94
N VAL A 220 -18.63 11.18 12.19
CA VAL A 220 -17.65 11.86 13.06
C VAL A 220 -16.51 10.92 13.39
N MET A 221 -15.32 11.48 13.54
CA MET A 221 -14.17 10.73 14.03
C MET A 221 -14.41 10.31 15.49
N THR A 222 -14.07 9.08 15.81
CA THR A 222 -14.15 8.50 17.15
C THR A 222 -13.00 7.51 17.37
N ALA A 223 -12.85 7.03 18.60
CA ALA A 223 -11.89 6.00 18.94
C ALA A 223 -12.56 4.90 19.76
N VAL A 224 -12.17 3.66 19.51
CA VAL A 224 -12.54 2.50 20.32
C VAL A 224 -11.27 1.80 20.79
N VAL A 225 -11.31 1.22 21.98
CA VAL A 225 -10.22 0.36 22.47
C VAL A 225 -10.66 -1.09 22.32
N HIS A 226 -9.82 -1.91 21.70
CA HIS A 226 -10.07 -3.33 21.51
C HIS A 226 -8.88 -4.13 22.00
N LYS A 227 -9.07 -4.92 23.08
CA LYS A 227 -8.00 -5.69 23.75
C LYS A 227 -6.72 -4.88 24.04
N GLY A 228 -6.88 -3.61 24.42
CA GLY A 228 -5.76 -2.71 24.74
C GLY A 228 -5.18 -1.95 23.53
N VAL A 229 -5.59 -2.27 22.31
CA VAL A 229 -5.18 -1.53 21.10
C VAL A 229 -6.17 -0.38 20.83
N PRO A 230 -5.71 0.88 20.81
CA PRO A 230 -6.55 2.01 20.39
C PRO A 230 -6.77 1.99 18.87
N ILE A 231 -8.01 2.13 18.45
CA ILE A 231 -8.42 2.14 17.05
C ILE A 231 -9.21 3.43 16.80
N ASN A 232 -8.68 4.31 15.95
CA ASN A 232 -9.40 5.46 15.42
C ASN A 232 -10.35 4.96 14.32
N THR A 233 -11.57 5.46 14.28
CA THR A 233 -12.57 5.10 13.25
C THR A 233 -13.63 6.18 13.12
N VAL A 234 -14.61 5.97 12.27
CA VAL A 234 -15.75 6.87 12.13
C VAL A 234 -17.02 6.26 12.71
N GLN A 235 -17.89 7.12 13.22
CA GLN A 235 -19.23 6.76 13.63
C GLN A 235 -20.24 7.63 12.88
N PHE A 236 -21.21 7.00 12.22
CA PHE A 236 -22.30 7.72 11.57
C PHE A 236 -23.21 8.37 12.60
N LEU A 237 -23.63 9.62 12.36
CA LEU A 237 -24.54 10.36 13.24
C LEU A 237 -25.92 9.68 13.34
N LYS A 238 -26.34 9.04 12.26
CA LYS A 238 -27.53 8.18 12.21
C LYS A 238 -27.12 6.84 11.66
N LYS A 239 -27.65 5.77 12.24
CA LYS A 239 -27.39 4.41 11.76
C LYS A 239 -27.95 4.29 10.32
N PRO A 240 -27.10 4.03 9.31
CA PRO A 240 -27.56 3.85 7.93
C PRO A 240 -28.59 2.74 7.83
N LYS A 241 -29.69 3.02 7.14
CA LYS A 241 -30.83 2.12 7.02
C LYS A 241 -31.44 2.15 5.61
N ALA A 242 -31.37 1.02 4.91
CA ALA A 242 -32.02 0.78 3.64
C ALA A 242 -32.02 -0.72 3.33
N GLU A 243 -32.93 -1.20 2.47
CA GLU A 243 -32.89 -2.59 1.97
C GLU A 243 -31.60 -2.86 1.19
N ARG A 244 -31.14 -1.88 0.41
CA ARG A 244 -29.86 -1.90 -0.31
C ARG A 244 -29.16 -0.58 -0.08
N LEU A 245 -28.11 -0.60 0.73
CA LEU A 245 -27.27 0.57 0.98
C LEU A 245 -26.37 0.85 -0.24
N ASP A 246 -25.96 2.11 -0.38
CA ASP A 246 -24.97 2.54 -1.36
C ASP A 246 -23.63 1.79 -1.19
N ILE A 247 -22.87 1.64 -2.28
CA ILE A 247 -21.59 0.91 -2.27
C ILE A 247 -20.58 1.54 -1.32
N SER A 248 -20.65 2.84 -1.05
CA SER A 248 -19.75 3.49 -0.11
C SER A 248 -19.85 2.88 1.29
N TYR A 249 -21.00 2.34 1.70
CA TYR A 249 -21.17 1.69 3.02
C TYR A 249 -20.38 0.37 3.14
N ASN A 250 -19.66 -0.06 2.11
CA ASN A 250 -18.61 -1.08 2.26
C ASN A 250 -17.40 -0.59 3.06
N PHE A 251 -17.25 0.72 3.24
CA PHE A 251 -16.06 1.34 3.81
C PHE A 251 -16.43 2.05 5.12
N MET A 252 -15.86 1.58 6.22
CA MET A 252 -15.84 2.24 7.52
C MET A 252 -14.37 2.41 7.91
N PRO A 253 -13.74 3.52 7.51
CA PRO A 253 -12.30 3.72 7.71
C PRO A 253 -11.94 3.64 9.18
N CYS A 254 -10.85 2.95 9.46
CA CYS A 254 -10.28 2.80 10.79
C CYS A 254 -8.77 2.66 10.69
N ALA A 255 -8.08 3.10 11.74
CA ALA A 255 -6.64 2.94 11.83
C ALA A 255 -6.16 2.66 13.24
N ALA A 256 -5.07 1.90 13.33
CA ALA A 256 -4.40 1.57 14.57
C ALA A 256 -2.88 1.52 14.38
N THR A 257 -2.14 1.81 15.43
CA THR A 257 -0.69 1.57 15.48
C THR A 257 -0.43 0.41 16.43
N VAL A 258 0.23 -0.64 15.95
CA VAL A 258 0.52 -1.84 16.73
C VAL A 258 1.91 -2.37 16.39
N ASN A 259 2.76 -2.55 17.40
CA ASN A 259 4.12 -3.10 17.27
C ASN A 259 4.94 -2.51 16.11
N GLY A 260 5.02 -1.17 16.06
CA GLY A 260 5.77 -0.44 15.03
C GLY A 260 5.17 -0.50 13.63
N ARG A 261 3.89 -0.87 13.51
CA ARG A 261 3.16 -0.89 12.24
C ARG A 261 1.94 -0.01 12.31
N PHE A 262 1.72 0.79 11.27
CA PHE A 262 0.50 1.53 11.07
C PHE A 262 -0.45 0.74 10.18
N VAL A 263 -1.69 0.59 10.63
CA VAL A 263 -2.71 -0.24 9.98
C VAL A 263 -3.85 0.66 9.58
N PHE A 264 -4.06 0.87 8.28
CA PHE A 264 -5.27 1.47 7.73
C PHE A 264 -6.21 0.35 7.29
N CYS A 265 -7.48 0.44 7.66
CA CYS A 265 -8.50 -0.56 7.36
C CYS A 265 -9.78 0.09 6.87
N THR A 266 -10.48 -0.61 5.97
CA THR A 266 -11.83 -0.19 5.54
C THR A 266 -12.95 -0.80 6.38
N SER A 267 -12.60 -1.59 7.41
CA SER A 267 -13.57 -2.29 8.25
C SER A 267 -13.06 -2.40 9.68
N LEU A 268 -13.87 -1.96 10.65
CA LEU A 268 -13.50 -2.06 12.07
C LEU A 268 -13.29 -3.49 12.52
N LYS A 269 -14.02 -4.46 11.95
CA LYS A 269 -13.83 -5.88 12.25
C LYS A 269 -12.42 -6.34 11.84
N LEU A 270 -11.98 -5.96 10.65
CA LEU A 270 -10.65 -6.29 10.15
C LEU A 270 -9.56 -5.59 10.97
N CYS A 271 -9.73 -4.31 11.28
CA CYS A 271 -8.75 -3.57 12.09
C CYS A 271 -8.58 -4.18 13.49
N LYS A 272 -9.68 -4.59 14.13
CA LYS A 272 -9.65 -5.33 15.41
C LYS A 272 -8.89 -6.65 15.29
N ALA A 273 -9.20 -7.47 14.29
CA ALA A 273 -8.52 -8.75 14.08
C ALA A 273 -7.02 -8.58 13.82
N LEU A 274 -6.64 -7.57 13.03
CA LEU A 274 -5.23 -7.24 12.79
C LEU A 274 -4.53 -6.71 14.04
N GLY A 275 -5.19 -5.86 14.82
CA GLY A 275 -4.67 -5.38 16.09
C GLY A 275 -4.38 -6.53 17.07
N GLU A 276 -5.18 -7.60 17.06
CA GLU A 276 -4.93 -8.79 17.87
C GLU A 276 -3.79 -9.65 17.34
N GLU A 277 -3.79 -9.95 16.04
CA GLU A 277 -2.79 -10.82 15.41
C GLU A 277 -1.38 -10.21 15.44
N MET A 278 -1.29 -8.89 15.51
CA MET A 278 -0.04 -8.16 15.44
C MET A 278 0.49 -7.65 16.77
N ALA A 279 -0.29 -7.74 17.85
CA ALA A 279 0.07 -7.32 19.22
C ALA A 279 0.94 -8.36 19.93
#